data_AF-A0A519XRK5-F1
#
_entry.id   AF-A0A519XRK5-F1
#
_cell.length_a   1.000
_cell.length_b   1.000
_cell.length_c   1.000
_cell.angle_alpha   90.00
_cell.angle_beta   90.00
_cell.angle_gamma   90.00
#
_symmetry.space_group_name_H-M   'P 1'
#
loop_
_entity.id
_entity.type
_entity.pdbx_description
1 polymer ?
#
loop_
_entity_poly.entity_id
_entity_poly.type
_entity_poly.pdbx_seq_one_letter_code
_entity_poly.pdbx_strand_id
1 'polypeptide(L)'
;MQAKPIAAKKQWLFIRNVVLFTFTSFGGAQAHLALLLKYFVKNSKFISEEELLELNALAQVLPGPASTQTLVGIAWKVGKLKLAILTFLIWILPTAAIMTFAAISYALLDQKQKFSDILEYIQPIALGIVAYGAWQLGKKVLSSQVSIFLAISSVVSTFVLRNAYVFPLAILVGGIISSAIETPKEETELRVKLFSNINPKKMIYFLGALLLFALVGAIINRTSPFSLPIRLLENFYRNGILVFGGGQVLVPLMFTEFVEMKHYLPSSGFLSGFALQQALPGPTFSFTSYLGALSMKNFGYGVWGQVLG
;
A
#
# COMPACT_ATOMS: atom_id res chain seq x y z
N MET A 1 -13.58 24.45 -14.57
CA MET A 1 -14.79 24.79 -13.79
C MET A 1 -14.45 24.80 -12.31
N GLN A 2 -14.34 25.97 -11.69
CA GLN A 2 -14.15 26.07 -10.23
C GLN A 2 -15.48 25.74 -9.55
N ALA A 3 -15.58 24.56 -8.94
CA ALA A 3 -16.73 24.18 -8.14
C ALA A 3 -16.82 25.09 -6.91
N LYS A 4 -17.97 25.74 -6.70
CA LYS A 4 -18.22 26.58 -5.52
C LYS A 4 -17.93 25.79 -4.23
N PRO A 5 -17.32 26.40 -3.21
CA PRO A 5 -17.09 25.75 -1.94
C PRO A 5 -18.42 25.29 -1.33
N ILE A 6 -18.47 24.02 -0.91
CA ILE A 6 -19.66 23.44 -0.30
C ILE A 6 -19.94 24.14 1.04
N ALA A 7 -21.22 24.36 1.35
CA ALA A 7 -21.66 24.92 2.64
C ALA A 7 -21.03 24.18 3.84
N ALA A 8 -20.63 24.94 4.87
CA ALA A 8 -19.93 24.44 6.05
C ALA A 8 -20.66 23.26 6.74
N LYS A 9 -22.00 23.32 6.83
CA LYS A 9 -22.82 22.24 7.39
C LYS A 9 -22.64 20.90 6.64
N LYS A 10 -22.51 20.94 5.32
CA LYS A 10 -22.33 19.76 4.47
C LYS A 10 -20.88 19.25 4.52
N GLN A 11 -19.89 20.12 4.77
CA GLN A 11 -18.52 19.69 5.08
C GLN A 11 -18.42 18.96 6.42
N TRP A 12 -19.11 19.46 7.45
CA TRP A 12 -19.13 18.80 8.76
C TRP A 12 -19.80 17.43 8.71
N LEU A 13 -20.91 17.31 7.97
CA LEU A 13 -21.54 16.02 7.69
C LEU A 13 -20.59 15.05 7.00
N PHE A 14 -19.79 15.55 6.04
CA PHE A 14 -18.80 14.73 5.34
C PHE A 14 -17.73 14.21 6.30
N ILE A 15 -17.14 15.10 7.10
CA ILE A 15 -16.11 14.73 8.09
C ILE A 15 -16.65 13.72 9.10
N ARG A 16 -17.88 13.91 9.59
CA ARG A 16 -18.53 12.93 10.47
C ARG A 16 -18.63 11.56 9.82
N ASN A 17 -19.02 11.50 8.54
CA ASN A 17 -19.09 10.24 7.80
C ASN A 17 -17.71 9.62 7.58
N VAL A 18 -16.67 10.43 7.35
CA VAL A 18 -15.28 9.95 7.29
C VAL A 18 -14.85 9.33 8.60
N VAL A 19 -15.13 9.97 9.74
CA VAL A 19 -14.83 9.43 11.07
C VAL A 19 -15.53 8.08 11.27
N LEU A 20 -16.83 8.01 11.02
CA LEU A 20 -17.59 6.76 11.14
C LEU A 20 -17.04 5.68 10.21
N PHE A 21 -16.70 6.03 8.97
CA PHE A 21 -16.08 5.13 8.02
C PHE A 21 -14.74 4.60 8.56
N THR A 22 -13.85 5.46 9.07
CA THR A 22 -12.56 5.04 9.64
C THR A 22 -12.73 3.97 10.71
N PHE A 23 -13.64 4.18 11.67
CA PHE A 23 -13.81 3.28 12.81
C PHE A 23 -14.66 2.04 12.52
N THR A 24 -15.30 1.93 11.35
CA THR A 24 -16.16 0.78 10.98
C THR A 24 -15.64 -0.02 9.78
N SER A 25 -14.53 0.41 9.17
CA SER A 25 -13.97 -0.18 7.95
C SER A 25 -13.14 -1.44 8.19
N PHE A 26 -13.81 -2.52 8.61
CA PHE A 26 -13.24 -3.87 8.70
C PHE A 26 -13.39 -4.62 7.36
N GLY A 27 -12.57 -5.65 7.11
CA GLY A 27 -12.78 -6.59 6.00
C GLY A 27 -12.16 -6.22 4.65
N GLY A 28 -11.26 -5.24 4.59
CA GLY A 28 -10.45 -4.93 3.41
C GLY A 28 -11.20 -4.20 2.29
N ALA A 29 -10.58 -4.11 1.10
CA ALA A 29 -10.99 -3.18 0.04
C ALA A 29 -12.44 -3.37 -0.47
N GLN A 30 -12.93 -4.60 -0.55
CA GLN A 30 -14.31 -4.88 -1.00
C GLN A 30 -15.34 -4.43 0.05
N ALA A 31 -15.07 -4.70 1.34
CA ALA A 31 -15.90 -4.20 2.43
C ALA A 31 -15.87 -2.68 2.50
N HIS A 32 -14.69 -2.07 2.29
CA HIS A 32 -14.54 -0.61 2.22
C HIS A 32 -15.39 -0.02 1.10
N LEU A 33 -15.44 -0.62 -0.10
CA LEU A 33 -16.29 -0.13 -1.19
C LEU A 33 -17.78 -0.14 -0.83
N ALA A 34 -18.27 -1.21 -0.19
CA ALA A 34 -19.65 -1.29 0.27
C ALA A 34 -19.98 -0.20 1.32
N LEU A 35 -19.05 0.07 2.24
CA LEU A 35 -19.19 1.15 3.22
C LEU A 35 -19.12 2.53 2.56
N LEU A 36 -18.27 2.72 1.55
CA LEU A 36 -18.21 3.95 0.78
C LEU A 36 -19.53 4.24 0.08
N LEU A 37 -20.13 3.22 -0.55
CA LEU A 37 -21.45 3.29 -1.17
C LEU A 37 -22.53 3.65 -0.14
N LYS A 38 -22.50 3.05 1.05
CA LYS A 38 -23.45 3.35 2.13
C LYS A 38 -23.32 4.80 2.63
N TYR A 39 -22.12 5.22 3.03
CA TYR A 39 -21.92 6.50 3.73
C TYR A 39 -21.86 7.71 2.80
N PHE A 40 -21.29 7.57 1.60
CA PHE A 40 -21.03 8.72 0.72
C PHE A 40 -21.98 8.82 -0.48
N VAL A 41 -22.63 7.72 -0.88
CA VAL A 41 -23.62 7.70 -1.96
C VAL A 41 -25.05 7.62 -1.40
N LYS A 42 -25.41 6.51 -0.76
CA LYS A 42 -26.81 6.23 -0.36
C LYS A 42 -27.31 7.17 0.74
N ASN A 43 -26.58 7.27 1.87
CA ASN A 43 -27.05 8.01 3.04
C ASN A 43 -26.94 9.53 2.90
N SER A 44 -25.96 10.02 2.15
CA SER A 44 -25.62 11.45 2.14
C SER A 44 -25.51 12.08 0.75
N LYS A 45 -25.53 11.27 -0.32
CA LYS A 45 -25.54 11.72 -1.73
C LYS A 45 -24.46 12.78 -2.00
N PHE A 46 -23.24 12.53 -1.52
CA PHE A 46 -22.11 13.42 -1.79
C PHE A 46 -21.61 13.30 -3.23
N ILE A 47 -21.67 12.08 -3.77
CA ILE A 47 -21.37 11.70 -5.14
C ILE A 47 -22.39 10.66 -5.62
N SER A 48 -22.49 10.44 -6.93
CA SER A 48 -23.30 9.37 -7.50
C SER A 48 -22.62 7.99 -7.35
N GLU A 49 -23.39 6.93 -7.59
CA GLU A 49 -22.85 5.55 -7.62
C GLU A 49 -21.86 5.37 -8.78
N GLU A 50 -22.18 5.93 -9.96
CA GLU A 50 -21.30 5.96 -11.12
C GLU A 50 -19.97 6.66 -10.80
N GLU A 51 -20.02 7.84 -10.17
CA GLU A 51 -18.81 8.56 -9.77
C GLU A 51 -17.96 7.76 -8.76
N LEU A 52 -18.59 7.01 -7.87
CA LEU A 52 -17.88 6.14 -6.93
C LEU A 52 -17.17 5.00 -7.66
N LEU A 53 -17.86 4.36 -8.61
CA LEU A 53 -17.30 3.27 -9.40
C LEU A 53 -16.17 3.75 -10.31
N GLU A 54 -16.30 4.93 -10.92
CA GLU A 54 -15.23 5.58 -11.70
C GLU A 54 -14.01 5.88 -10.84
N LEU A 55 -14.19 6.49 -9.66
CA LEU A 55 -13.09 6.78 -8.73
C LEU A 55 -12.41 5.50 -8.27
N ASN A 56 -13.18 4.45 -7.99
CA ASN A 56 -12.64 3.17 -7.59
C ASN A 56 -11.88 2.48 -8.74
N ALA A 57 -12.39 2.58 -9.98
CA ALA A 57 -11.68 2.08 -11.16
C ALA A 57 -10.33 2.80 -11.34
N LEU A 58 -10.32 4.14 -11.26
CA LEU A 58 -9.10 4.94 -11.32
C LEU A 58 -8.10 4.53 -10.22
N ALA A 59 -8.57 4.39 -8.99
CA ALA A 59 -7.75 3.98 -7.84
C ALA A 59 -7.19 2.55 -7.96
N GLN A 60 -7.79 1.69 -8.79
CA GLN A 60 -7.27 0.36 -9.05
C GLN A 60 -6.19 0.32 -10.14
N VAL A 61 -6.15 1.34 -11.01
CA VAL A 61 -5.13 1.50 -12.05
C VAL A 61 -3.86 2.13 -11.47
N LEU A 62 -4.01 3.04 -10.50
CA LEU A 62 -2.88 3.72 -9.87
C LEU A 62 -2.17 2.81 -8.86
N PRO A 63 -0.84 2.95 -8.70
CA PRO A 63 -0.13 2.27 -7.62
C PRO A 63 -0.58 2.83 -6.27
N GLY A 64 -0.78 1.95 -5.30
CA GLY A 64 -1.10 2.28 -3.92
C GLY A 64 -2.40 1.66 -3.40
N PRO A 65 -2.81 2.04 -2.17
CA PRO A 65 -4.02 1.50 -1.54
C PRO A 65 -5.29 2.06 -2.17
N ALA A 66 -5.98 1.22 -2.96
CA ALA A 66 -7.21 1.61 -3.67
C ALA A 66 -8.28 2.21 -2.75
N SER A 67 -8.54 1.64 -1.56
CA SER A 67 -9.57 2.19 -0.65
C SER A 67 -9.25 3.60 -0.14
N THR A 68 -7.99 3.84 0.23
CA THR A 68 -7.50 5.17 0.63
C THR A 68 -7.63 6.16 -0.53
N GLN A 69 -7.18 5.76 -1.73
CA GLN A 69 -7.23 6.61 -2.92
C GLN A 69 -8.67 6.96 -3.30
N THR A 70 -9.59 5.99 -3.27
CA THR A 70 -11.01 6.23 -3.52
C THR A 70 -11.58 7.21 -2.50
N LEU A 71 -11.40 6.96 -1.19
CA LEU A 71 -11.90 7.85 -0.13
C LEU A 71 -11.37 9.29 -0.27
N VAL A 72 -10.07 9.46 -0.50
CA VAL A 72 -9.44 10.77 -0.71
C VAL A 72 -9.92 11.42 -2.00
N GLY A 73 -10.17 10.63 -3.06
CA GLY A 73 -10.76 11.08 -4.32
C GLY A 73 -12.19 11.62 -4.15
N ILE A 74 -13.02 10.95 -3.34
CA ILE A 74 -14.35 11.46 -2.96
C ILE A 74 -14.20 12.80 -2.24
N ALA A 75 -13.32 12.87 -1.23
CA ALA A 75 -13.08 14.10 -0.47
C ALA A 75 -12.57 15.25 -1.37
N TRP A 76 -11.76 14.94 -2.38
CA TRP A 76 -11.31 15.91 -3.38
C TRP A 76 -12.48 16.40 -4.26
N LYS A 77 -13.35 15.52 -4.75
CA LYS A 77 -14.54 15.94 -5.52
C LYS A 77 -15.44 16.86 -4.70
N VAL A 78 -15.65 16.51 -3.43
CA VAL A 78 -16.51 17.23 -2.49
C VAL A 78 -15.88 18.55 -2.05
N GLY A 79 -14.74 18.54 -1.36
CA GLY A 79 -14.16 19.72 -0.71
C GLY A 79 -12.77 20.11 -1.17
N LYS A 80 -12.32 19.60 -2.33
CA LYS A 80 -10.99 19.86 -2.91
C LYS A 80 -9.86 19.49 -1.93
N LEU A 81 -8.70 20.13 -2.09
CA LEU A 81 -7.47 19.80 -1.38
C LEU A 81 -7.62 19.80 0.15
N LYS A 82 -8.30 20.80 0.72
CA LYS A 82 -8.43 20.93 2.18
C LYS A 82 -9.15 19.73 2.79
N LEU A 83 -10.29 19.34 2.21
CA LEU A 83 -11.06 18.21 2.69
C LEU A 83 -10.36 16.88 2.38
N ALA A 84 -9.65 16.78 1.26
CA ALA A 84 -8.86 15.61 0.91
C ALA A 84 -7.75 15.34 1.93
N ILE A 85 -6.96 16.35 2.31
CA ILE A 85 -5.91 16.22 3.32
C ILE A 85 -6.50 15.84 4.67
N LEU A 86 -7.55 16.53 5.12
CA LEU A 86 -8.19 16.23 6.40
C LEU A 86 -8.74 14.79 6.43
N THR A 87 -9.38 14.36 5.35
CA THR A 87 -9.89 12.99 5.20
C THR A 87 -8.77 11.96 5.27
N PHE A 88 -7.66 12.22 4.59
CA PHE A 88 -6.49 11.34 4.64
C PHE A 88 -5.95 11.19 6.07
N LEU A 89 -5.81 12.30 6.81
CA LEU A 89 -5.33 12.27 8.19
C LEU A 89 -6.29 11.52 9.13
N ILE A 90 -7.59 11.77 9.03
CA ILE A 90 -8.61 11.05 9.82
C ILE A 90 -8.62 9.56 9.50
N TRP A 91 -8.36 9.20 8.23
CA TRP A 91 -8.32 7.81 7.79
C TRP A 91 -7.11 7.04 8.29
N ILE A 92 -5.92 7.67 8.29
CA ILE A 92 -4.67 6.97 8.58
C ILE A 92 -4.24 7.02 10.05
N LEU A 93 -4.39 8.17 10.71
CA LEU A 93 -3.78 8.42 12.02
C LEU A 93 -4.28 7.49 13.14
N PRO A 94 -5.58 7.19 13.27
CA PRO A 94 -6.06 6.37 14.40
C PRO A 94 -5.43 4.98 14.39
N THR A 95 -5.52 4.27 13.26
CA THR A 95 -4.98 2.91 13.14
C THR A 95 -3.45 2.92 13.17
N ALA A 96 -2.79 3.91 12.53
CA ALA A 96 -1.33 4.06 12.63
C ALA A 96 -0.87 4.23 14.08
N ALA A 97 -1.54 5.08 14.87
CA ALA A 97 -1.22 5.28 16.28
C ALA A 97 -1.40 3.99 17.10
N ILE A 98 -2.48 3.24 16.88
CA ILE A 98 -2.71 1.94 17.53
C ILE A 98 -1.60 0.94 17.16
N MET A 99 -1.21 0.89 15.88
CA MET A 99 -0.15 0.00 15.39
C MET A 99 1.23 0.37 15.95
N THR A 100 1.57 1.65 16.00
CA THR A 100 2.80 2.14 16.65
C THR A 100 2.80 1.81 18.15
N PHE A 101 1.69 2.06 18.84
CA PHE A 101 1.54 1.71 20.25
C PHE A 101 1.71 0.20 20.47
N ALA A 102 1.15 -0.62 19.59
CA ALA A 102 1.29 -2.06 19.66
C ALA A 102 2.73 -2.54 19.41
N ALA A 103 3.48 -1.90 18.50
CA ALA A 103 4.89 -2.20 18.28
C ALA A 103 5.74 -1.87 19.52
N ILE A 104 5.53 -0.70 20.13
CA ILE A 104 6.17 -0.30 21.37
C ILE A 104 5.82 -1.27 22.50
N SER A 105 4.54 -1.67 22.61
CA SER A 105 4.08 -2.61 23.63
C SER A 105 4.70 -4.01 23.43
N TYR A 106 4.72 -4.50 22.19
CA TYR A 106 5.34 -5.77 21.82
C TYR A 106 6.83 -5.77 22.19
N ALA A 107 7.52 -4.68 21.88
CA ALA A 107 8.93 -4.51 22.17
C ALA A 107 9.30 -4.63 23.67
N LEU A 108 8.39 -4.24 24.57
CA LEU A 108 8.55 -4.33 26.02
C LEU A 108 8.28 -5.75 26.56
N LEU A 109 7.41 -6.52 25.92
CA LEU A 109 6.98 -7.84 26.38
C LEU A 109 7.86 -9.00 25.88
N ASP A 110 8.60 -8.79 24.79
CA ASP A 110 9.43 -9.77 24.07
C ASP A 110 10.68 -10.26 24.86
N GLN A 111 10.91 -9.78 26.09
CA GLN A 111 12.04 -10.20 26.95
C GLN A 111 11.86 -11.57 27.65
N LYS A 112 10.73 -12.27 27.44
CA LYS A 112 10.46 -13.56 28.12
C LYS A 112 10.74 -14.74 27.18
N GLN A 113 11.92 -15.35 27.35
CA GLN A 113 12.46 -16.54 26.66
C GLN A 113 11.55 -17.80 26.71
N LYS A 114 10.36 -17.76 26.10
CA LYS A 114 9.46 -18.93 25.94
C LYS A 114 8.97 -19.16 24.51
N PHE A 115 9.62 -18.55 23.51
CA PHE A 115 9.14 -18.53 22.13
C PHE A 115 9.88 -19.47 21.16
N SER A 116 10.66 -20.44 21.63
CA SER A 116 11.36 -21.40 20.73
C SER A 116 10.38 -22.23 19.90
N ASP A 117 9.28 -22.69 20.50
CA ASP A 117 8.38 -23.66 19.85
C ASP A 117 7.45 -22.98 18.85
N ILE A 118 7.16 -21.69 19.05
CA ILE A 118 6.36 -20.90 18.10
C ILE A 118 7.17 -20.57 16.83
N LEU A 119 8.50 -20.48 16.90
CA LEU A 119 9.36 -20.22 15.74
C LEU A 119 9.27 -21.31 14.67
N GLU A 120 8.97 -22.55 15.06
CA GLU A 120 8.76 -23.65 14.11
C GLU A 120 7.49 -23.44 13.26
N TYR A 121 6.40 -22.96 13.87
CA TYR A 121 5.14 -22.67 13.17
C TYR A 121 5.20 -21.40 12.33
N ILE A 122 6.18 -20.53 12.56
CA ILE A 122 6.28 -19.25 11.86
C ILE A 122 6.64 -19.43 10.38
N GLN A 123 7.49 -20.40 10.03
CA GLN A 123 7.86 -20.63 8.63
C GLN A 123 6.66 -21.08 7.77
N PRO A 124 5.85 -22.08 8.17
CA PRO A 124 4.61 -22.42 7.47
C PRO A 124 3.62 -21.26 7.36
N ILE A 125 3.47 -20.44 8.41
CA ILE A 125 2.57 -19.27 8.38
C ILE A 125 3.04 -18.26 7.33
N ALA A 126 4.34 -17.95 7.28
CA ALA A 126 4.91 -17.06 6.28
C ALA A 126 4.65 -17.57 4.85
N LEU A 127 4.88 -18.87 4.62
CA LEU A 127 4.58 -19.55 3.36
C LEU A 127 3.09 -19.43 2.99
N GLY A 128 2.20 -19.63 3.96
CA GLY A 128 0.76 -19.47 3.78
C GLY A 128 0.35 -18.04 3.40
N ILE A 129 0.94 -17.02 4.02
CA ILE A 129 0.69 -15.61 3.69
C ILE A 129 1.16 -15.27 2.29
N VAL A 130 2.37 -15.72 1.91
CA VAL A 130 2.91 -15.51 0.56
C VAL A 130 2.05 -16.23 -0.48
N ALA A 131 1.66 -17.48 -0.22
CA ALA A 131 0.80 -18.25 -1.10
C ALA A 131 -0.59 -17.61 -1.25
N TYR A 132 -1.20 -17.16 -0.15
CA TYR A 132 -2.49 -16.46 -0.19
C TYR A 132 -2.42 -15.15 -0.96
N GLY A 133 -1.37 -14.34 -0.74
CA GLY A 133 -1.12 -13.11 -1.49
C GLY A 133 -0.94 -13.36 -2.99
N ALA A 134 -0.15 -14.38 -3.35
CA ALA A 134 0.05 -14.81 -4.73
C ALA A 134 -1.25 -15.30 -5.38
N TRP A 135 -2.04 -16.10 -4.67
CA TRP A 135 -3.34 -16.59 -5.15
C TRP A 135 -4.34 -15.45 -5.39
N GLN A 136 -4.44 -14.52 -4.45
CA GLN A 136 -5.39 -13.41 -4.55
C GLN A 136 -5.00 -12.44 -5.68
N LEU A 137 -3.71 -12.17 -5.86
CA LEU A 137 -3.20 -11.40 -7.00
C LEU A 137 -3.41 -12.17 -8.31
N GLY A 138 -3.10 -13.47 -8.32
CA GLY A 138 -3.25 -14.34 -9.48
C GLY A 138 -4.68 -14.36 -10.01
N LYS A 139 -5.67 -14.52 -9.13
CA LYS A 139 -7.10 -14.45 -9.51
C LYS A 139 -7.50 -13.13 -10.16
N LYS A 140 -6.82 -12.04 -9.83
CA LYS A 140 -7.12 -10.70 -10.35
C LYS A 140 -6.39 -10.39 -11.65
N VAL A 141 -5.15 -10.85 -11.80
CA VAL A 141 -4.24 -10.48 -12.89
C VAL A 141 -4.19 -11.53 -14.00
N LEU A 142 -4.31 -12.82 -13.66
CA LEU A 142 -4.22 -13.93 -14.62
C LEU A 142 -5.57 -14.21 -15.27
N SER A 143 -6.06 -13.25 -16.06
CA SER A 143 -7.35 -13.33 -16.75
C SER A 143 -7.25 -13.86 -18.19
N SER A 144 -6.03 -13.95 -18.73
CA SER A 144 -5.77 -14.25 -20.14
C SER A 144 -4.70 -15.32 -20.33
N GLN A 145 -4.66 -15.94 -21.52
CA GLN A 145 -3.62 -16.92 -21.83
C GLN A 145 -2.22 -16.29 -21.83
N VAL A 146 -2.08 -15.03 -22.27
CA VAL A 146 -0.80 -14.32 -22.30
C VAL A 146 -0.31 -14.04 -20.87
N SER A 147 -1.17 -13.51 -19.99
CA SER A 147 -0.80 -13.24 -18.58
C SER A 147 -0.41 -14.52 -17.84
N ILE A 148 -1.10 -15.65 -18.08
CA ILE A 148 -0.73 -16.96 -17.53
C ILE A 148 0.65 -17.41 -18.07
N PHE A 149 0.88 -17.32 -19.37
CA PHE A 149 2.16 -17.70 -19.98
C PHE A 149 3.33 -16.87 -19.45
N LEU A 150 3.15 -15.55 -19.34
CA LEU A 150 4.13 -14.63 -18.78
C LEU A 150 4.42 -14.95 -17.31
N ALA A 151 3.39 -15.27 -16.52
CA ALA A 151 3.55 -15.65 -15.12
C ALA A 151 4.34 -16.96 -14.96
N ILE A 152 3.97 -18.02 -15.69
CA ILE A 152 4.70 -19.31 -15.66
C ILE A 152 6.15 -19.11 -16.12
N SER A 153 6.38 -18.37 -17.20
CA SER A 153 7.72 -18.09 -17.71
C SER A 153 8.56 -17.31 -16.70
N SER A 154 7.95 -16.35 -15.99
CA SER A 154 8.62 -15.59 -14.93
C SER A 154 9.00 -16.47 -13.74
N VAL A 155 8.12 -17.38 -13.32
CA VAL A 155 8.39 -18.36 -12.26
C VAL A 155 9.57 -19.24 -12.65
N VAL A 156 9.51 -19.87 -13.83
CA VAL A 156 10.58 -20.76 -14.33
C VAL A 156 11.91 -20.00 -14.43
N SER A 157 11.91 -18.82 -15.04
CA SER A 157 13.13 -18.01 -15.20
C SER A 157 13.74 -17.63 -13.84
N THR A 158 12.92 -17.27 -12.87
CA THR A 158 13.38 -16.91 -11.52
C THR A 158 14.01 -18.11 -10.80
N PHE A 159 13.41 -19.30 -10.90
CA PHE A 159 13.93 -20.51 -10.28
C PHE A 159 15.23 -21.02 -10.91
N VAL A 160 15.35 -20.92 -12.24
CA VAL A 160 16.51 -21.43 -12.99
C VAL A 160 17.70 -20.48 -12.91
N LEU A 161 17.48 -19.19 -13.18
CA LEU A 161 18.58 -18.22 -13.33
C LEU A 161 19.10 -17.69 -11.99
N ARG A 162 18.27 -17.66 -10.94
CA ARG A 162 18.61 -17.23 -9.57
C ARG A 162 19.45 -15.93 -9.52
N ASN A 163 19.13 -14.98 -10.40
CA ASN A 163 19.87 -13.74 -10.58
C ASN A 163 18.95 -12.54 -10.30
N ALA A 164 19.47 -11.53 -9.59
CA ALA A 164 18.74 -10.32 -9.22
C ALA A 164 18.19 -9.52 -10.42
N TYR A 165 18.82 -9.62 -11.60
CA TYR A 165 18.36 -8.92 -12.81
C TYR A 165 17.14 -9.56 -13.48
N VAL A 166 16.80 -10.80 -13.13
CA VAL A 166 15.67 -11.53 -13.73
C VAL A 166 14.37 -10.81 -13.43
N PHE A 167 14.21 -10.28 -12.21
CA PHE A 167 12.96 -9.66 -11.79
C PHE A 167 12.66 -8.35 -12.55
N PRO A 168 13.59 -7.36 -12.65
CA PRO A 168 13.39 -6.19 -13.50
C PRO A 168 13.18 -6.53 -14.98
N LEU A 169 13.93 -7.49 -15.52
CA LEU A 169 13.80 -7.90 -16.93
C LEU A 169 12.45 -8.57 -17.22
N ALA A 170 11.97 -9.44 -16.32
CA ALA A 170 10.67 -10.08 -16.45
C ALA A 170 9.54 -9.04 -16.45
N ILE A 171 9.62 -8.02 -15.60
CA ILE A 171 8.66 -6.90 -15.59
C ILE A 171 8.72 -6.14 -16.91
N LEU A 172 9.92 -5.78 -17.38
CA LEU A 172 10.08 -5.01 -18.61
C LEU A 172 9.56 -5.77 -19.83
N VAL A 173 9.99 -7.02 -20.01
CA VAL A 173 9.61 -7.88 -21.13
C VAL A 173 8.13 -8.24 -21.05
N GLY A 174 7.63 -8.61 -19.87
CA GLY A 174 6.21 -8.90 -19.67
C GLY A 174 5.32 -7.69 -19.97
N GLY A 175 5.75 -6.49 -19.56
CA GLY A 175 5.07 -5.24 -19.87
C GLY A 175 5.05 -4.94 -21.38
N ILE A 176 6.16 -5.16 -22.09
CA ILE A 176 6.22 -4.98 -23.55
C ILE A 176 5.30 -5.98 -24.26
N ILE A 177 5.37 -7.27 -23.90
CA ILE A 177 4.59 -8.34 -24.54
C ILE A 177 3.09 -8.14 -24.29
N SER A 178 2.67 -7.96 -23.04
CA SER A 178 1.26 -7.73 -22.71
C SER A 178 0.75 -6.45 -23.38
N SER A 179 1.56 -5.38 -23.40
CA SER A 179 1.17 -4.15 -24.10
C SER A 179 1.03 -4.31 -25.60
N ALA A 180 1.81 -5.18 -26.26
CA ALA A 180 1.76 -5.41 -27.70
C ALA A 180 0.64 -6.36 -28.15
N ILE A 181 0.24 -7.31 -27.30
CA ILE A 181 -0.70 -8.38 -27.65
C ILE A 181 -2.11 -8.10 -27.11
N GLU A 182 -2.22 -7.54 -25.91
CA GLU A 182 -3.50 -7.43 -25.18
C GLU A 182 -4.08 -6.02 -25.14
N THR A 183 -3.55 -5.06 -25.92
CA THR A 183 -4.12 -3.71 -26.00
C THR A 183 -5.57 -3.80 -26.52
N PRO A 184 -6.59 -3.39 -25.73
CA PRO A 184 -7.94 -3.28 -26.24
C PRO A 184 -7.99 -2.24 -27.37
N LYS A 185 -8.82 -2.46 -28.39
CA LYS A 185 -8.98 -1.52 -29.52
C LYS A 185 -9.38 -0.11 -29.05
N GLU A 186 -10.18 -0.01 -27.99
CA GLU A 186 -10.60 1.24 -27.34
C GLU A 186 -9.43 2.01 -26.70
N GLU A 187 -8.40 1.30 -26.22
CA GLU A 187 -7.19 1.90 -25.66
C GLU A 187 -6.26 2.46 -26.75
N THR A 188 -6.33 1.90 -27.96
CA THR A 188 -5.59 2.39 -29.14
C THR A 188 -6.11 3.75 -29.59
N GLU A 189 -7.42 3.97 -29.54
CA GLU A 189 -8.04 5.28 -29.83
C GLU A 189 -7.77 6.33 -28.73
N LEU A 190 -7.70 5.91 -27.46
CA LEU A 190 -7.37 6.77 -26.33
C LEU A 190 -5.87 7.15 -26.27
N ARG A 191 -4.96 6.28 -26.73
CA ARG A 191 -3.50 6.55 -26.78
C ARG A 191 -3.18 7.86 -27.50
N VAL A 192 -3.86 8.16 -28.61
CA VAL A 192 -3.63 9.37 -29.40
C VAL A 192 -4.00 10.64 -28.61
N LYS A 193 -4.97 10.56 -27.69
CA LYS A 193 -5.40 11.70 -26.83
C LYS A 193 -4.63 11.81 -25.52
N LEU A 194 -4.07 10.72 -24.99
CA LEU A 194 -3.35 10.71 -23.71
C LEU A 194 -1.99 11.40 -23.81
N PHE A 195 -1.23 11.16 -24.89
CA PHE A 195 0.07 11.82 -25.09
C PHE A 195 -0.03 13.31 -25.39
N SER A 196 -1.19 13.81 -25.86
CA SER A 196 -1.37 15.24 -26.15
C SER A 196 -1.63 16.09 -24.91
N ASN A 197 -1.92 15.49 -23.74
CA ASN A 197 -2.35 16.20 -22.53
C ASN A 197 -1.55 15.84 -21.26
N ILE A 198 -0.39 15.19 -21.41
CA ILE A 198 0.52 14.95 -20.29
C ILE A 198 1.07 16.31 -19.83
N ASN A 199 0.85 16.67 -18.58
CA ASN A 199 1.45 17.88 -18.00
C ASN A 199 2.89 17.55 -17.56
N PRO A 200 3.93 17.98 -18.31
CA PRO A 200 5.31 17.59 -18.03
C PRO A 200 5.77 18.05 -16.64
N LYS A 201 5.23 19.15 -16.11
CA LYS A 201 5.56 19.62 -14.75
C LYS A 201 5.14 18.61 -13.68
N LYS A 202 3.96 17.98 -13.83
CA LYS A 202 3.49 16.95 -12.89
C LYS A 202 4.31 15.66 -12.98
N MET A 203 4.70 15.26 -14.19
CA MET A 203 5.62 14.14 -14.39
C MET A 203 6.99 14.40 -13.76
N ILE A 204 7.53 15.62 -13.90
CA ILE A 204 8.81 16.00 -13.30
C ILE A 204 8.75 15.93 -11.78
N TYR A 205 7.65 16.32 -11.13
CA TYR A 205 7.51 16.15 -9.68
C TYR A 205 7.51 14.68 -9.26
N PHE A 206 6.81 13.81 -10.01
CA PHE A 206 6.76 12.37 -9.72
C PHE A 206 8.12 11.68 -9.93
N LEU A 207 8.72 11.85 -11.13
CA LEU A 207 10.04 11.31 -11.43
C LEU A 207 11.13 11.94 -10.58
N GLY A 208 11.05 13.23 -10.30
CA GLY A 208 11.99 13.95 -9.46
C GLY A 208 11.96 13.45 -8.03
N ALA A 209 10.78 13.21 -7.45
CA ALA A 209 10.66 12.59 -6.13
C ALA A 209 11.20 11.15 -6.14
N LEU A 210 10.87 10.35 -7.15
CA LEU A 210 11.36 8.98 -7.30
C LEU A 210 12.90 8.94 -7.37
N LEU A 211 13.49 9.76 -8.24
CA LEU A 211 14.94 9.84 -8.42
C LEU A 211 15.63 10.40 -7.18
N LEU A 212 15.02 11.38 -6.51
CA LEU A 212 15.52 11.91 -5.25
C LEU A 212 15.59 10.81 -4.18
N PHE A 213 14.50 10.07 -3.97
CA PHE A 213 14.48 8.99 -2.97
C PHE A 213 15.40 7.83 -3.35
N ALA A 214 15.52 7.49 -4.64
CA ALA A 214 16.47 6.50 -5.11
C ALA A 214 17.93 6.96 -4.88
N LEU A 215 18.24 8.23 -5.16
CA LEU A 215 19.56 8.80 -4.94
C LEU A 215 19.90 8.87 -3.44
N VAL A 216 18.94 9.30 -2.62
CA VAL A 216 19.06 9.29 -1.15
C VAL A 216 19.32 7.86 -0.67
N GLY A 217 18.59 6.86 -1.16
CA GLY A 217 18.83 5.45 -0.84
C GLY A 217 20.18 4.89 -1.31
N ALA A 218 20.72 5.40 -2.42
CA ALA A 218 22.01 5.00 -2.96
C ALA A 218 23.21 5.64 -2.25
N ILE A 219 23.09 6.91 -1.87
CA ILE A 219 24.17 7.68 -1.20
C ILE A 219 24.25 7.34 0.29
N ILE A 220 23.12 6.99 0.91
CA ILE A 220 23.08 6.74 2.35
C ILE A 220 23.95 5.55 2.71
N ASN A 221 24.92 5.82 3.59
CA ASN A 221 25.81 4.82 4.14
C ASN A 221 25.00 3.75 4.90
N ARG A 222 24.95 2.53 4.36
CA ARG A 222 24.17 1.41 4.90
C ARG A 222 24.61 0.97 6.29
N THR A 223 25.79 1.40 6.74
CA THR A 223 26.37 1.06 8.05
C THR A 223 26.15 2.11 9.13
N SER A 224 25.65 3.31 8.81
CA SER A 224 25.41 4.35 9.83
C SER A 224 24.06 4.14 10.54
N PRO A 225 23.99 4.16 11.89
CA PRO A 225 22.73 4.10 12.62
C PRO A 225 21.75 5.19 12.18
N PHE A 226 22.22 6.43 12.03
CA PHE A 226 21.45 7.60 11.61
C PHE A 226 20.76 7.46 10.25
N SER A 227 21.13 6.45 9.45
CA SER A 227 20.50 6.16 8.17
C SER A 227 19.14 5.47 8.27
N LEU A 228 18.83 4.81 9.39
CA LEU A 228 17.69 3.89 9.44
C LEU A 228 16.34 4.56 9.18
N PRO A 229 15.97 5.71 9.78
CA PRO A 229 14.71 6.38 9.49
C PRO A 229 14.55 6.72 8.00
N ILE A 230 15.65 7.18 7.37
CA ILE A 230 15.63 7.57 5.96
C ILE A 230 15.53 6.34 5.06
N ARG A 231 16.20 5.23 5.42
CA ARG A 231 16.07 3.95 4.73
C ARG A 231 14.67 3.36 4.88
N LEU A 232 14.06 3.47 6.05
CA LEU A 232 12.68 3.04 6.27
C LEU A 232 11.71 3.87 5.43
N LEU A 233 11.88 5.20 5.41
CA LEU A 233 11.11 6.08 4.54
C LEU A 233 11.23 5.69 3.07
N GLU A 234 12.44 5.45 2.58
CA GLU A 234 12.70 5.00 1.20
C GLU A 234 12.05 3.64 0.92
N ASN A 235 12.21 2.66 1.82
CA ASN A 235 11.60 1.34 1.69
C ASN A 235 10.07 1.44 1.62
N PHE A 236 9.45 2.18 2.54
CA PHE A 236 8.00 2.35 2.56
C PHE A 236 7.49 3.14 1.36
N TYR A 237 8.23 4.16 0.91
CA TYR A 237 7.90 4.89 -0.31
C TYR A 237 7.95 3.98 -1.54
N ARG A 238 9.05 3.23 -1.73
CA ARG A 238 9.22 2.26 -2.80
C ARG A 238 8.13 1.19 -2.78
N ASN A 239 7.85 0.62 -1.62
CA ASN A 239 6.77 -0.35 -1.48
C ASN A 239 5.40 0.27 -1.81
N GLY A 240 5.14 1.51 -1.38
CA GLY A 240 3.89 2.21 -1.66
C GLY A 240 3.64 2.43 -3.15
N ILE A 241 4.67 2.75 -3.94
CA ILE A 241 4.55 2.99 -5.39
C ILE A 241 4.58 1.71 -6.24
N LEU A 242 4.97 0.57 -5.67
CA LEU A 242 5.03 -0.72 -6.37
C LEU A 242 3.78 -1.60 -6.14
N VAL A 243 2.93 -1.25 -5.18
CA VAL A 243 1.74 -2.05 -4.87
C VAL A 243 0.60 -1.73 -5.84
N PHE A 244 0.13 -2.75 -6.54
CA PHE A 244 -1.12 -2.75 -7.28
C PHE A 244 -2.08 -3.75 -6.66
N GLY A 245 -3.37 -3.42 -6.58
CA GLY A 245 -4.40 -4.37 -6.15
C GLY A 245 -4.69 -4.45 -4.65
N GLY A 246 -4.15 -3.56 -3.82
CA GLY A 246 -4.54 -3.38 -2.42
C GLY A 246 -3.52 -3.87 -1.38
N GLY A 247 -3.84 -3.71 -0.09
CA GLY A 247 -2.89 -3.94 1.02
C GLY A 247 -2.46 -5.39 1.26
N GLN A 248 -3.21 -6.37 0.77
CA GLN A 248 -2.86 -7.80 0.94
C GLN A 248 -1.67 -8.22 0.08
N VAL A 249 -1.46 -7.56 -1.06
CA VAL A 249 -0.32 -7.81 -1.97
C VAL A 249 0.99 -7.30 -1.36
N LEU A 250 0.91 -6.29 -0.49
CA LEU A 250 2.07 -5.69 0.15
C LEU A 250 2.70 -6.60 1.20
N VAL A 251 1.91 -7.41 1.89
CA VAL A 251 2.36 -8.26 3.00
C VAL A 251 3.52 -9.18 2.61
N PRO A 252 3.46 -9.99 1.53
CA PRO A 252 4.58 -10.84 1.14
C PRO A 252 5.82 -10.05 0.69
N LEU A 253 5.62 -8.91 0.03
CA LEU A 253 6.73 -8.02 -0.36
C LEU A 253 7.47 -7.49 0.87
N MET A 254 6.72 -7.01 1.87
CA MET A 254 7.29 -6.52 3.11
C MET A 254 7.93 -7.65 3.94
N PHE A 255 7.35 -8.85 3.94
CA PHE A 255 7.93 -9.99 4.63
C PHE A 255 9.31 -10.32 4.04
N THR A 256 9.39 -10.49 2.73
CA THR A 256 10.65 -10.76 2.02
C THR A 256 11.68 -9.66 2.30
N GLU A 257 11.29 -8.40 2.17
CA GLU A 257 12.23 -7.29 2.33
C GLU A 257 12.67 -7.09 3.78
N PHE A 258 11.74 -7.02 4.73
CA PHE A 258 12.02 -6.62 6.11
C PHE A 258 12.47 -7.80 6.99
N VAL A 259 12.07 -9.03 6.68
CA VAL A 259 12.40 -10.23 7.45
C VAL A 259 13.56 -11.00 6.80
N GLU A 260 13.42 -11.37 5.53
CA GLU A 260 14.36 -12.29 4.87
C GLU A 260 15.60 -11.60 4.33
N MET A 261 15.46 -10.41 3.72
CA MET A 261 16.56 -9.73 3.04
C MET A 261 17.30 -8.74 3.95
N LYS A 262 16.57 -7.85 4.64
CA LYS A 262 17.16 -6.78 5.45
C LYS A 262 17.27 -7.11 6.93
N HIS A 263 16.60 -8.17 7.38
CA HIS A 263 16.59 -8.63 8.77
C HIS A 263 16.26 -7.51 9.79
N TYR A 264 15.34 -6.61 9.43
CA TYR A 264 14.91 -5.52 10.30
C TYR A 264 14.10 -6.00 11.51
N LEU A 265 13.36 -7.10 11.33
CA LEU A 265 12.60 -7.73 12.39
C LEU A 265 12.53 -9.24 12.19
N PRO A 266 12.41 -10.01 13.29
CA PRO A 266 12.14 -11.44 13.19
C PRO A 266 10.76 -11.68 12.59
N SER A 267 10.60 -12.86 12.01
CA SER A 267 9.35 -13.34 11.41
C SER A 267 8.20 -13.37 12.44
N SER A 268 8.48 -13.70 13.70
CA SER A 268 7.50 -13.65 14.82
C SER A 268 6.90 -12.25 15.02
N GLY A 269 7.74 -11.22 15.02
CA GLY A 269 7.31 -9.83 15.18
C GLY A 269 6.48 -9.38 13.98
N PHE A 270 6.89 -9.75 12.76
CA PHE A 270 6.14 -9.42 11.56
C PHE A 270 4.73 -10.03 11.59
N LEU A 271 4.63 -11.33 11.88
CA LEU A 271 3.36 -12.05 11.91
C LEU A 271 2.44 -11.55 13.02
N SER A 272 3.00 -11.21 14.18
CA SER A 272 2.24 -10.63 15.30
C SER A 272 1.62 -9.29 14.92
N GLY A 273 2.41 -8.41 14.31
CA GLY A 273 1.89 -7.14 13.80
C GLY A 273 0.85 -7.32 12.70
N PHE A 274 1.07 -8.27 11.78
CA PHE A 274 0.13 -8.54 10.71
C PHE A 274 -1.22 -9.06 11.26
N ALA A 275 -1.19 -10.01 12.19
CA ALA A 275 -2.39 -10.53 12.85
C ALA A 275 -3.16 -9.42 13.57
N LEU A 276 -2.47 -8.53 14.28
CA LEU A 276 -3.10 -7.40 14.93
C LEU A 276 -3.75 -6.46 13.92
N GLN A 277 -3.07 -6.13 12.82
CA GLN A 277 -3.62 -5.24 11.80
C GLN A 277 -4.91 -5.82 11.20
N GLN A 278 -5.02 -7.13 11.00
CA GLN A 278 -6.24 -7.76 10.47
C GLN A 278 -7.46 -7.59 11.41
N ALA A 279 -7.22 -7.40 12.71
CA ALA A 279 -8.28 -7.18 13.70
C ALA A 279 -8.69 -5.70 13.86
N LEU A 280 -7.98 -4.77 13.23
CA LEU A 280 -8.24 -3.34 13.35
C LEU A 280 -9.05 -2.79 12.16
N PRO A 281 -9.91 -1.79 12.38
CA PRO A 281 -10.55 -1.07 11.29
C PRO A 281 -9.57 -0.12 10.61
N GLY A 282 -9.87 0.23 9.37
CA GLY A 282 -9.15 1.28 8.64
C GLY A 282 -8.18 0.73 7.59
N PRO A 283 -7.12 1.48 7.24
CA PRO A 283 -6.22 1.09 6.16
C PRO A 283 -5.32 -0.07 6.57
N THR A 284 -5.27 -1.11 5.74
CA THR A 284 -4.31 -2.22 5.88
C THR A 284 -2.85 -1.75 5.93
N PHE A 285 -2.57 -0.63 5.24
CA PHE A 285 -1.23 -0.02 5.22
C PHE A 285 -0.79 0.55 6.57
N SER A 286 -1.68 0.72 7.56
CA SER A 286 -1.26 1.07 8.94
C SER A 286 -0.27 0.09 9.54
N PHE A 287 -0.18 -1.14 8.99
CA PHE A 287 0.86 -2.11 9.32
C PHE A 287 2.28 -1.56 9.15
N THR A 288 2.52 -0.64 8.21
CA THR A 288 3.85 -0.03 8.01
C THR A 288 4.32 0.71 9.25
N SER A 289 3.41 1.35 10.01
CA SER A 289 3.75 2.04 11.26
C SER A 289 4.20 1.08 12.37
N TYR A 290 3.65 -0.13 12.42
CA TYR A 290 4.15 -1.17 13.32
C TYR A 290 5.55 -1.64 12.90
N LEU A 291 5.74 -1.88 11.61
CA LEU A 291 7.03 -2.34 11.07
C LEU A 291 8.13 -1.28 11.27
N GLY A 292 7.82 -0.01 11.04
CA GLY A 292 8.74 1.10 11.25
C GLY A 292 9.16 1.22 12.70
N ALA A 293 8.18 1.30 13.61
CA ALA A 293 8.42 1.36 15.06
C ALA A 293 9.24 0.17 15.58
N LEU A 294 8.90 -1.06 15.19
CA LEU A 294 9.62 -2.26 15.64
C LEU A 294 11.04 -2.34 15.05
N SER A 295 11.21 -1.96 13.77
CA SER A 295 12.54 -1.88 13.14
C SER A 295 13.43 -0.88 13.86
N MET A 296 12.90 0.29 14.21
CA MET A 296 13.62 1.31 14.97
C MET A 296 14.08 0.77 16.33
N LYS A 297 13.20 0.07 17.07
CA LYS A 297 13.55 -0.57 18.35
C LYS A 297 14.70 -1.58 18.20
N ASN A 298 14.64 -2.45 17.19
CA ASN A 298 15.62 -3.52 17.00
C ASN A 298 17.04 -2.99 16.71
N PHE A 299 17.15 -1.76 16.20
CA PHE A 299 18.43 -1.09 15.94
C PHE A 299 18.81 -0.08 17.03
N GLY A 300 18.24 -0.19 18.23
CA GLY A 300 18.66 0.55 19.42
C GLY A 300 18.02 1.94 19.59
N TYR A 301 17.01 2.29 18.80
CA TYR A 301 16.30 3.54 18.99
C TYR A 301 15.31 3.47 20.17
N GLY A 302 15.31 4.53 20.99
CA GLY A 302 14.33 4.71 22.06
C GLY A 302 12.92 4.96 21.54
N VAL A 303 11.97 5.16 22.45
CA VAL A 303 10.53 5.34 22.14
C VAL A 303 10.30 6.44 21.11
N TRP A 304 11.01 7.56 21.18
CA TRP A 304 10.89 8.64 20.18
C TRP A 304 11.30 8.22 18.78
N GLY A 305 12.34 7.39 18.65
CA GLY A 305 12.71 6.83 17.35
C GLY A 305 11.68 5.82 16.85
N GLN A 306 11.03 5.07 17.74
CA GLN A 306 9.93 4.17 17.38
C GLN A 306 8.70 4.94 16.91
N VAL A 307 8.39 6.09 17.49
CA VAL A 307 7.30 6.97 17.03
C VAL A 307 7.62 7.62 15.68
N LEU A 308 8.90 7.90 15.40
CA LEU A 308 9.34 8.43 14.11
C LEU A 308 9.33 7.40 12.97
N GLY A 309 9.50 6.11 13.29
CA GLY A 309 9.51 5.01 12.33
C GLY A 309 8.12 4.68 11.79
#